data_AF-A0A4S3LPZ4-F1
#
_entry.id   AF-A0A4S3LPZ4-F1
#
_cell.length_a   1.000
_cell.length_b   1.000
_cell.length_c   1.000
_cell.angle_alpha   90.00
_cell.angle_beta   90.00
_cell.angle_gamma   90.00
#
_symmetry.space_group_name_H-M   'P 1'
#
loop_
_entity.id
_entity.type
_entity.pdbx_description
1 polymer ?
#
loop_
_entity_poly.entity_id
_entity_poly.type
_entity_poly.pdbx_seq_one_letter_code
_entity_poly.pdbx_strand_id
1 'polypeptide(L)' 'MESINKEIQSILNKANAQGSLCSSATANGIMKAVKPFYGDINNANFINQKIEALKSEPGIPFPTNYRELLSQ' A
#
# COMPACT_ATOMS: atom_id res chain seq x y z
N MET A 1 9.21 10.21 -1.08
CA MET A 1 9.33 8.77 -1.45
C MET A 1 9.86 7.88 -0.32
N GLU A 2 10.96 8.22 0.34
CA GLU A 2 11.52 7.39 1.43
C GLU A 2 10.55 7.17 2.61
N SER A 3 9.82 8.21 3.00
CA SER A 3 8.79 8.13 4.05
C SER A 3 7.64 7.19 3.67
N ILE A 4 7.20 7.21 2.41
CA ILE A 4 6.17 6.31 1.88
C ILE A 4 6.65 4.85 1.95
N ASN A 5 7.90 4.60 1.55
CA ASN A 5 8.47 3.25 1.61
C ASN A 5 8.60 2.76 3.05
N LYS A 6 9.01 3.62 4.00
CA LYS A 6 9.06 3.27 5.43
C LYS A 6 7.68 2.93 5.99
N GLU A 7 6.65 3.71 5.64
CA GLU A 7 5.26 3.44 6.05
C GLU A 7 4.75 2.09 5.52
N ILE A 8 4.93 1.83 4.22
CA ILE A 8 4.52 0.55 3.60
C ILE A 8 5.27 -0.62 4.26
N GLN A 9 6.59 -0.50 4.42
CA GLN A 9 7.42 -1.54 5.03
C GLN A 9 7.07 -1.78 6.50
N SER A 10 6.74 -0.73 7.26
CA SER A 10 6.28 -0.85 8.64
C SER A 10 5.00 -1.68 8.74
N ILE A 11 4.06 -1.46 7.81
CA ILE A 11 2.78 -2.20 7.77
C ILE A 11 3.01 -3.64 7.35
N LEU A 12 3.84 -3.89 6.32
CA LEU A 12 4.19 -5.23 5.89
C LEU A 12 4.92 -6.01 7.00
N ASN A 13 5.87 -5.40 7.70
CA ASN A 13 6.57 -6.04 8.82
C ASN A 13 5.62 -6.35 9.98
N LYS A 14 4.70 -5.45 10.31
CA LYS A 14 3.67 -5.72 11.33
C LYS A 14 2.76 -6.86 10.91
N ALA A 15 2.30 -6.85 9.66
CA ALA A 15 1.45 -7.91 9.13
C ALA A 15 2.18 -9.26 9.08
N ASN A 16 3.48 -9.26 8.78
CA ASN A 16 4.32 -10.45 8.79
C ASN A 16 4.44 -11.03 10.20
N ALA A 17 4.76 -10.17 11.18
CA ALA A 17 4.87 -10.56 12.58
C ALA A 17 3.55 -11.09 13.17
N GLN A 18 2.41 -10.67 12.61
CA GLN A 18 1.07 -11.10 13.00
C GLN A 18 0.51 -12.25 12.13
N GLY A 19 1.28 -12.78 11.18
CA GLY A 19 0.80 -13.79 10.23
C GLY A 19 -0.38 -13.33 9.35
N SER A 20 -0.61 -12.02 9.25
CA SER A 20 -1.74 -11.38 8.57
C SER A 20 -1.35 -10.73 7.24
N LEU A 21 -0.18 -11.09 6.70
CA LEU A 21 0.35 -10.51 5.46
C LEU A 21 -0.62 -10.70 4.29
N CYS A 22 -1.40 -11.78 4.30
CA CYS A 22 -2.40 -12.06 3.27
C CYS A 22 -3.81 -11.49 3.52
N SER A 23 -3.96 -10.61 4.50
CA SER A 23 -5.27 -10.11 4.92
C SER A 23 -5.60 -8.78 4.25
N SER A 24 -6.89 -8.55 3.97
CA SER A 24 -7.41 -7.25 3.50
C SER A 24 -7.08 -6.10 4.47
N ALA A 25 -6.81 -6.41 5.75
CA ALA A 25 -6.33 -5.46 6.75
C ALA A 25 -4.98 -4.82 6.35
N THR A 26 -4.07 -5.61 5.78
CA THR A 26 -2.74 -5.15 5.33
C THR A 26 -2.88 -4.22 4.14
N ALA A 27 -3.70 -4.59 3.15
CA ALA A 27 -4.01 -3.74 2.00
C ALA A 27 -4.63 -2.40 2.43
N ASN A 28 -5.63 -2.45 3.32
CA ASN A 28 -6.29 -1.25 3.86
C ASN A 28 -5.33 -0.37 4.66
N GLY A 29 -4.44 -0.96 5.45
CA GLY A 29 -3.41 -0.23 6.19
C GLY A 29 -2.50 0.52 5.23
N ILE A 30 -1.98 -0.15 4.21
CA ILE A 30 -1.11 0.45 3.19
C ILE A 30 -1.84 1.61 2.51
N MET A 31 -3.08 1.40 2.06
CA MET A 31 -3.87 2.45 1.42
C MET A 31 -4.05 3.67 2.33
N LYS A 32 -4.35 3.49 3.62
CA LYS A 32 -4.48 4.60 4.57
C LYS A 32 -3.18 5.38 4.76
N ALA A 33 -2.04 4.69 4.83
CA ALA A 33 -0.75 5.32 5.04
C ALA A 33 -0.26 6.10 3.81
N VAL A 34 -0.55 5.61 2.61
CA VAL A 34 -0.11 6.26 1.36
C VAL A 34 -1.07 7.35 0.87
N LYS A 35 -2.35 7.30 1.26
CA LYS A 35 -3.38 8.29 0.91
C LYS A 35 -2.94 9.76 1.06
N PRO A 36 -2.38 10.23 2.19
CA PRO A 36 -1.98 11.63 2.33
C PRO A 36 -0.88 12.07 1.34
N PHE A 37 -0.13 11.14 0.77
CA PHE A 37 0.93 11.42 -0.20
C PHE A 37 0.45 11.35 -1.66
N TYR A 38 -0.76 10.83 -1.91
CA TYR A 38 -1.26 10.55 -3.26
C TYR A 38 -1.68 11.81 -4.04
N GLY A 39 -1.76 12.97 -3.38
CA GLY A 39 -2.07 14.25 -4.03
C GLY A 39 -0.94 14.82 -4.90
N ASP A 40 0.29 14.33 -4.76
CA ASP A 40 1.43 14.72 -5.61
C ASP A 40 1.66 13.67 -6.71
N ILE A 41 1.79 14.11 -7.97
CA ILE A 41 1.94 13.22 -9.13
C ILE A 41 3.14 12.28 -9.01
N ASN A 42 4.27 12.75 -8.49
CA ASN A 42 5.48 11.95 -8.36
C ASN A 42 5.29 10.86 -7.29
N ASN A 43 4.68 11.23 -6.16
CA ASN A 43 4.34 10.29 -5.11
C ASN A 43 3.24 9.30 -5.55
N ALA A 44 2.21 9.74 -6.28
CA ALA A 44 1.15 8.89 -6.79
C ALA A 44 1.69 7.80 -7.73
N ASN A 45 2.60 8.16 -8.64
CA ASN A 45 3.24 7.20 -9.53
C ASN A 45 4.07 6.17 -8.75
N PHE A 46 4.84 6.63 -7.75
CA PHE A 46 5.61 5.76 -6.87
C PHE A 46 4.72 4.80 -6.05
N ILE A 47 3.63 5.31 -5.48
CA ILE A 47 2.65 4.51 -4.72
C ILE A 47 2.01 3.46 -5.63
N ASN A 48 1.64 3.83 -6.85
CA ASN A 48 1.06 2.90 -7.82
C ASN A 48 2.02 1.75 -8.11
N GLN A 49 3.28 2.06 -8.46
CA GLN A 49 4.29 1.01 -8.70
C GLN A 49 4.48 0.08 -7.50
N LYS A 50 4.48 0.63 -6.27
CA LYS A 50 4.59 -0.18 -5.05
C LYS A 50 3.39 -1.09 -4.85
N ILE A 51 2.17 -0.58 -5.02
CA ILE A 51 0.96 -1.40 -4.89
C ILE A 51 0.92 -2.48 -5.96
N GLU A 52 1.31 -2.18 -7.20
CA GLU A 52 1.35 -3.19 -8.27
C GLU A 52 2.39 -4.27 -8.00
N ALA A 53 3.56 -3.92 -7.46
CA ALA A 53 4.56 -4.90 -7.02
C ALA A 53 3.99 -5.81 -5.91
N LEU A 54 3.29 -5.23 -4.93
CA LEU A 54 2.67 -5.99 -3.84
C LEU A 54 1.47 -6.84 -4.29
N LYS A 55 0.76 -6.44 -5.35
CA LYS A 55 -0.28 -7.26 -6.01
C LYS A 55 0.31 -8.45 -6.76
N SER A 56 1.53 -8.29 -7.28
CA SER A 56 2.25 -9.37 -7.95
C SER A 56 2.80 -10.40 -6.96
N GLU A 57 3.04 -10.02 -5.70
CA GLU A 57 3.37 -10.96 -4.64
C GLU A 57 2.12 -11.73 -4.18
N PRO A 58 2.15 -13.06 -4.12
CA PRO A 58 1.03 -13.85 -3.67
C PRO A 58 0.75 -13.56 -2.20
N GLY A 59 -0.32 -12.82 -1.93
CA GLY A 59 -0.80 -12.64 -0.57
C GLY A 59 -1.69 -11.44 -0.35
N ILE A 60 -1.40 -10.27 -0.91
CA ILE A 60 -2.09 -9.04 -0.47
C ILE A 60 -3.26 -8.70 -1.43
N PRO A 61 -4.53 -8.90 -1.03
CA PRO A 61 -5.67 -8.60 -1.88
C PRO A 61 -5.93 -7.10 -1.90
N PHE A 62 -5.29 -6.38 -2.84
CA PHE A 62 -5.62 -4.98 -3.09
C PHE A 62 -6.87 -4.86 -3.98
N PRO A 63 -7.77 -3.90 -3.69
CA PRO A 63 -8.92 -3.63 -4.54
C PRO A 63 -8.50 -3.15 -5.93
N THR A 64 -9.24 -3.52 -6.96
CA THR A 64 -8.95 -3.15 -8.36
C THR A 64 -9.04 -1.63 -8.57
N ASN A 65 -9.94 -0.97 -7.84
CA ASN A 65 -10.18 0.48 -7.85
C ASN A 65 -9.35 1.25 -6.80
N TYR A 66 -8.22 0.70 -6.32
CA TYR A 66 -7.39 1.35 -5.30
C TYR A 66 -6.96 2.78 -5.67
N ARG A 67 -6.73 3.06 -6.97
CA ARG A 67 -6.33 4.38 -7.46
C ARG A 67 -7.41 5.44 -7.21
N GLU A 68 -8.67 5.08 -7.43
CA GLU A 68 -9.81 5.97 -7.15
C GLU A 68 -9.95 6.18 -5.64
N LEU A 69 -9.85 5.11 -4.85
CA LEU A 69 -9.96 5.18 -3.38
C LEU A 69 -8.86 6.04 -2.73
N LEU A 70 -7.68 6.13 -3.35
CA LEU A 70 -6.58 7.00 -2.92
C LEU A 70 -6.72 8.44 -3.40
N SER A 71 -7.46 8.66 -4.50
CA SER A 71 -7.70 9.98 -5.08
C SER A 71 -8.94 10.69 -4.50
N GLN A 72 -9.76 10.00 -3.71
CA GLN A 72 -10.90 10.55 -2.97
C GLN A 72 -10.49 11.18 -1.65
#